data_AF-A0AAW1YLZ1-F1
#
_entry.id   AF-A0AAW1YLZ1-F1
#
_cell.length_a   1.000
_cell.length_b   1.000
_cell.length_c   1.000
_cell.angle_alpha   90.00
_cell.angle_beta   90.00
_cell.angle_gamma   90.00
#
_symmetry.space_group_name_H-M   'P 1'
#
loop_
_entity.id
_entity.type
_entity.pdbx_description
1 polymer ?
#
loop_
_entity_poly.entity_id
_entity_poly.type
_entity_poly.pdbx_seq_one_letter_code
_entity_poly.pdbx_strand_id
1 'polypeptide(L)'
;MYTQMLCGLLMRKQVLRVGAVFASGLLRAIRFLQLNWQQLAHDIATGTLNPKITDASIRETLAGILKPNAELAEFITKECEGDNWEGIIPRIWPQH
;
A
#
# COMPACT_ATOMS: atom_id res chain seq x y z
N MET A 1 -0.92 -10.50 -0.56
CA MET A 1 -1.76 -9.33 -0.89
C MET A 1 -1.54 -8.18 0.07
N TYR A 2 -2.00 -8.23 1.34
CA TYR A 2 -1.93 -7.08 2.26
C TYR A 2 -0.51 -6.54 2.46
N THR A 3 0.42 -7.39 2.91
CA THR A 3 1.81 -6.98 3.20
C THR A 3 2.58 -6.56 1.96
N GLN A 4 2.34 -7.22 0.82
CA GLN A 4 2.90 -6.81 -0.48
C GLN A 4 2.43 -5.42 -0.89
N MET A 5 1.13 -5.13 -0.73
CA MET A 5 0.58 -3.80 -1.02
C MET A 5 1.18 -2.76 -0.07
N LEU A 6 1.22 -3.05 1.23
CA LEU A 6 1.82 -2.17 2.24
C LEU A 6 3.28 -1.83 1.91
N CYS A 7 4.10 -2.83 1.59
CA CYS A 7 5.48 -2.63 1.14
C CYS A 7 5.56 -1.76 -0.13
N GLY A 8 4.68 -2.00 -1.10
CA GLY A 8 4.60 -1.21 -2.33
C GLY A 8 4.28 0.27 -2.06
N LEU A 9 3.42 0.56 -1.08
CA LEU A 9 3.09 1.93 -0.67
C LEU A 9 4.26 2.61 0.07
N LEU A 10 4.92 1.88 0.99
CA LEU A 10 6.08 2.39 1.73
C LEU A 10 7.26 2.74 0.81
N MET A 11 7.49 1.92 -0.22
CA MET A 11 8.58 2.11 -1.18
C MET A 11 8.14 2.86 -2.44
N ARG A 12 7.00 3.58 -2.42
CA ARG A 12 6.37 4.09 -3.64
C ARG A 12 7.28 4.88 -4.58
N LYS A 13 8.21 5.65 -4.02
CA LYS A 13 9.18 6.49 -4.77
C LYS A 13 10.29 5.69 -5.46
N GLN A 14 10.44 4.41 -5.12
CA GLN A 14 11.44 3.50 -5.69
C GLN A 14 10.84 2.60 -6.78
N VAL A 15 9.51 2.65 -6.97
CA VAL A 15 8.80 1.77 -7.90
C VAL A 15 8.87 2.34 -9.32
N LEU A 16 9.69 1.71 -10.16
CA LEU A 16 9.80 2.08 -11.57
C LEU A 16 8.77 1.37 -12.45
N ARG A 17 8.29 0.20 -12.03
CA ARG A 17 7.35 -0.63 -12.78
C ARG A 17 6.37 -1.32 -11.83
N VAL A 18 5.10 -1.36 -12.23
CA VAL A 18 4.04 -2.09 -11.52
C VAL A 18 3.51 -3.18 -12.47
N GLY A 19 3.34 -4.40 -11.96
CA GLY A 19 2.86 -5.50 -12.78
C GLY A 19 2.47 -6.74 -11.98
N ALA A 20 1.82 -7.66 -12.67
CA ALA A 20 1.51 -9.01 -12.22
C ALA A 20 1.63 -9.96 -13.40
N VAL A 21 1.71 -11.27 -13.15
CA VAL A 21 1.82 -12.30 -14.21
C VAL A 21 0.67 -12.21 -15.22
N PHE A 22 -0.53 -11.90 -14.74
CA PHE A 22 -1.71 -11.67 -15.57
C PHE A 22 -2.34 -10.32 -15.24
N ALA A 23 -2.97 -9.69 -16.23
CA ALA A 23 -3.72 -8.44 -16.05
C ALA A 23 -4.79 -8.57 -14.94
N SER A 24 -5.45 -9.73 -14.85
CA SER A 24 -6.45 -10.02 -13.81
C SER A 24 -5.86 -10.03 -12.39
N GLY A 25 -4.56 -10.32 -12.25
CA GLY A 25 -3.85 -10.23 -10.97
C GLY A 25 -3.64 -8.79 -10.54
N LEU A 26 -3.24 -7.92 -11.48
CA LEU A 26 -3.06 -6.49 -11.21
C LEU A 26 -4.40 -5.82 -10.88
N LEU A 27 -5.46 -6.14 -11.63
CA LEU A 27 -6.81 -5.65 -11.32
C LEU A 27 -7.27 -6.06 -9.91
N ARG A 28 -6.97 -7.31 -9.50
CA ARG A 28 -7.25 -7.77 -8.13
C ARG A 28 -6.45 -7.01 -7.08
N ALA A 29 -5.21 -6.63 -7.36
CA ALA A 29 -4.41 -5.79 -6.46
C ALA A 29 -4.96 -4.37 -6.34
N ILE A 30 -5.39 -3.75 -7.45
CA ILE A 30 -6.04 -2.44 -7.43
C ILE A 30 -7.34 -2.51 -6.65
N ARG A 31 -8.18 -3.51 -6.92
CA ARG A 31 -9.43 -3.73 -6.18
C ARG A 31 -9.17 -3.97 -4.68
N PHE A 32 -8.09 -4.67 -4.35
CA PHE A 32 -7.69 -4.86 -2.96
C PHE A 32 -7.35 -3.54 -2.29
N LEU A 33 -6.61 -2.65 -2.96
CA LEU A 33 -6.30 -1.32 -2.45
C LEU A 33 -7.58 -0.50 -2.24
N GLN A 34 -8.51 -0.50 -3.21
CA GLN A 34 -9.82 0.16 -3.07
C GLN A 34 -10.58 -0.23 -1.80
N LEU A 35 -10.54 -1.51 -1.42
CA LEU A 35 -11.30 -2.02 -0.28
C LEU A 35 -10.57 -1.86 1.07
N ASN A 36 -9.25 -1.66 1.06
CA ASN A 36 -8.42 -1.76 2.28
C ASN A 36 -7.53 -0.53 2.52
N TRP A 37 -7.61 0.52 1.71
CA TRP A 37 -6.72 1.69 1.83
C TRP A 37 -6.79 2.34 3.21
N GLN A 38 -7.96 2.36 3.86
CA GLN A 38 -8.14 2.96 5.19
C GLN A 38 -7.27 2.28 6.24
N GLN A 39 -7.28 0.94 6.24
CA GLN A 39 -6.47 0.15 7.16
C GLN A 39 -4.98 0.26 6.81
N LEU A 40 -4.63 0.26 5.52
CA LEU A 40 -3.25 0.45 5.08
C LEU A 40 -2.71 1.82 5.50
N ALA A 41 -3.50 2.89 5.33
CA ALA A 41 -3.15 4.23 5.77
C ALA A 41 -3.00 4.32 7.29
N HIS A 42 -3.89 3.66 8.06
CA HIS A 42 -3.78 3.58 9.52
C HIS A 42 -2.49 2.87 9.98
N ASP A 43 -2.15 1.73 9.38
CA ASP A 43 -0.92 0.99 9.70
C ASP A 43 0.32 1.84 9.38
N ILE A 44 0.32 2.59 8.27
CA ILE A 44 1.39 3.53 7.90
C ILE A 44 1.47 4.69 8.89
N ALA A 45 0.35 5.27 9.29
CA ALA A 45 0.31 6.41 10.21
C ALA A 45 0.85 6.03 11.59
N THR A 46 0.44 4.88 12.11
CA THR A 46 0.80 4.40 13.45
C THR A 46 2.14 3.68 13.47
N GLY A 47 2.65 3.22 12.32
CA GLY A 47 3.79 2.32 12.24
C GLY A 47 3.51 0.95 12.84
N THR A 48 2.23 0.57 13.00
CA THR A 48 1.84 -0.71 13.61
C THR A 48 1.13 -1.57 12.58
N LEU A 49 1.55 -2.83 12.47
CA LEU A 49 0.95 -3.75 11.52
C LEU A 49 -0.38 -4.28 12.06
N ASN A 50 -1.38 -4.36 11.19
CA ASN A 50 -2.68 -4.96 11.48
C ASN A 50 -2.55 -6.32 12.21
N PRO A 51 -3.16 -6.49 13.39
CA PRO A 51 -3.12 -7.74 14.17
C PRO A 51 -3.63 -8.98 13.42
N LYS A 52 -4.42 -8.81 12.35
CA LYS A 52 -4.87 -9.90 11.48
C LYS A 52 -3.70 -10.60 10.76
N ILE A 53 -2.55 -9.94 10.65
CA ILE A 53 -1.32 -10.56 10.13
C ILE A 53 -0.63 -11.28 11.29
N THR A 54 -0.86 -12.59 11.40
CA THR A 54 -0.36 -13.42 12.51
C THR A 54 0.99 -14.07 12.24
N ASP A 55 1.45 -14.10 10.99
CA ASP A 55 2.70 -14.73 10.59
C ASP A 55 3.90 -14.00 11.22
N ALA A 56 4.65 -14.70 12.07
CA ALA A 56 5.76 -14.13 12.84
C ALA A 56 6.90 -13.63 11.94
N SER A 57 7.24 -14.35 10.87
CA SER A 57 8.32 -13.96 9.96
C SER A 57 8.00 -12.67 9.22
N ILE A 58 6.75 -12.52 8.80
CA ILE A 58 6.27 -11.28 8.16
C ILE A 58 6.30 -10.11 9.15
N ARG A 59 5.86 -10.33 10.39
CA ARG A 59 5.87 -9.29 11.43
C ARG A 59 7.26 -8.81 11.76
N GLU A 60 8.21 -9.72 11.92
CA GLU A 60 9.61 -9.40 12.17
C GLU A 60 10.23 -8.62 11.01
N THR A 61 9.99 -9.07 9.77
CA THR A 61 10.47 -8.38 8.56
C THR A 61 9.90 -6.95 8.47
N LEU A 62 8.61 -6.78 8.74
CA LEU A 62 7.95 -5.49 8.67
C LEU A 62 8.30 -4.56 9.83
N ALA A 63 8.70 -5.07 10.99
CA ALA A 63 9.11 -4.24 12.13
C ALA A 63 10.30 -3.33 11.80
N GLY A 64 11.19 -3.75 10.89
CA GLY A 64 12.30 -2.91 10.43
C GLY A 64 11.93 -1.85 9.38
N ILE A 65 10.86 -2.08 8.63
CA ILE A 65 10.47 -1.28 7.45
C ILE A 65 9.32 -0.31 7.79
N LEU A 66 8.32 -0.79 8.53
CA LEU A 66 7.13 -0.05 8.90
C LEU A 66 7.45 0.88 10.08
N LYS A 67 7.64 2.16 9.76
CA LYS A 67 7.82 3.24 10.74
C LYS A 67 6.64 4.20 10.66
N PRO A 68 6.25 4.85 11.77
CA PRO A 68 5.17 5.83 11.75
C PRO A 68 5.45 6.93 10.71
N ASN A 69 4.53 7.12 9.78
CA ASN A 69 4.66 8.12 8.71
C ASN A 69 3.29 8.75 8.39
N ALA A 70 2.98 9.84 9.10
CA ALA A 70 1.71 10.56 8.93
C ALA A 70 1.57 11.19 7.54
N GLU A 71 2.66 11.73 6.97
CA GLU A 71 2.64 12.37 5.65
C GLU A 71 2.26 11.38 4.55
N LEU A 72 2.85 10.17 4.57
CA LEU A 72 2.50 9.13 3.62
C LEU A 72 1.07 8.65 3.81
N ALA A 73 0.62 8.46 5.05
CA ALA A 73 -0.75 8.04 5.34
C ALA A 73 -1.80 9.04 4.84
N GLU A 74 -1.55 10.34 5.07
CA GLU A 74 -2.42 11.42 4.58
C GLU A 74 -2.43 11.46 3.04
N PHE A 75 -1.27 11.31 2.40
CA PHE A 75 -1.17 11.22 0.95
C PHE A 75 -2.01 10.05 0.39
N ILE A 76 -1.85 8.85 0.93
CA ILE A 76 -2.61 7.67 0.48
C ILE A 76 -4.11 7.87 0.70
N THR A 77 -4.49 8.51 1.82
CA THR A 77 -5.89 8.84 2.11
C THR A 77 -6.47 9.76 1.05
N LYS A 78 -5.80 10.89 0.75
CA LYS A 78 -6.25 11.85 -0.28
C LYS A 78 -6.36 11.23 -1.68
N GLU A 79 -5.43 10.36 -2.04
CA GLU A 79 -5.45 9.70 -3.35
C GLU A 79 -6.53 8.62 -3.48
N CYS A 80 -6.94 8.00 -2.36
CA CYS A 80 -7.85 6.86 -2.35
C CYS A 80 -9.27 7.17 -1.84
N GLU A 81 -9.49 8.30 -1.16
CA GLU A 81 -10.79 8.67 -0.59
C GLU A 81 -11.82 9.09 -1.65
N GLY A 82 -11.36 9.53 -2.82
CA GLY A 82 -12.23 9.91 -3.92
C GLY A 82 -12.80 8.72 -4.71
N ASP A 83 -13.93 8.96 -5.38
CA ASP A 83 -14.56 7.96 -6.26
C ASP A 83 -13.82 7.78 -7.59
N ASN A 84 -12.98 8.76 -7.99
CA ASN A 84 -12.25 8.70 -9.24
C ASN A 84 -10.87 8.01 -9.12
N TRP A 85 -10.85 6.73 -9.47
CA TRP A 85 -9.63 5.89 -9.49
C TRP A 85 -8.91 5.87 -10.85
N GLU A 86 -9.38 6.63 -11.83
CA GLU A 86 -8.69 6.78 -13.10
C GLU A 86 -7.26 7.30 -12.87
N GLY A 87 -6.25 6.63 -13.40
CA GLY A 87 -4.85 7.04 -13.21
C GLY A 87 -4.29 6.86 -11.80
N ILE A 88 -4.93 6.08 -10.92
CA ILE A 88 -4.44 5.88 -9.53
C ILE A 88 -3.01 5.32 -9.46
N ILE A 89 -2.63 4.44 -10.39
CA ILE A 89 -1.30 3.81 -10.40
C ILE A 89 -0.19 4.86 -10.52
N PRO A 90 -0.15 5.71 -11.56
CA PRO A 90 0.90 6.74 -11.66
C PRO A 90 0.80 7.84 -10.60
N ARG A 91 -0.37 8.05 -9.96
CA ARG A 91 -0.47 8.98 -8.82
C ARG A 91 0.22 8.44 -7.56
N ILE A 92 -0.05 7.18 -7.21
CA ILE A 92 0.57 6.54 -6.04
C ILE A 92 2.04 6.21 -6.30
N TRP A 93 2.34 5.65 -7.47
CA TRP A 93 3.67 5.23 -7.91
C TRP A 93 4.15 6.06 -9.11
N PRO A 94 4.58 7.31 -8.88
CA PRO A 94 5.09 8.16 -9.94
C PRO A 94 6.43 7.63 -10.46
N GLN A 95 6.58 7.57 -11.79
CA GLN A 95 7.90 7.43 -12.42
C GLN A 95 8.55 8.82 -12.45
N HIS A 96 9.67 8.97 -11.74
CA HIS A 96 10.57 10.11 -11.90
C HIS A 96 11.62 9.81 -12.96
#